data_AF-A0A530ACD4-F1
#
_entry.id   AF-A0A530ACD4-F1
#
_cell.length_a   1.000
_cell.length_b   1.000
_cell.length_c   1.000
_cell.angle_alpha   90.00
_cell.angle_beta   90.00
_cell.angle_gamma   90.00
#
_symmetry.space_group_name_H-M   'P 1'
#
loop_
_entity.id
_entity.type
_entity.pdbx_description
1 polymer ?
#
loop_
_entity_poly.entity_id
_entity_poly.type
_entity_poly.pdbx_seq_one_letter_code
_entity_poly.pdbx_strand_id
1 'polypeptide(L)' 'VWLSPFFKSPMADMGYDVSDYRDVDPMFGTLEDFDALIAEAHRLGLRLIIDQVISHSSDKHEWFVESRASRDNAKAD' A
#
# COMPACT_ATOMS: atom_id res chain seq x y z
N VAL A 1 -17.27 3.16 5.48
CA VAL A 1 -16.66 1.84 5.24
C VAL A 1 -15.17 1.93 5.57
N TRP A 2 -14.61 0.85 6.08
CA TRP A 2 -13.17 0.71 6.30
C TRP A 2 -12.67 -0.38 5.38
N LEU A 3 -11.63 -0.08 4.62
CA LEU A 3 -10.94 -1.03 3.76
C LEU A 3 -9.66 -1.51 4.44
N SER A 4 -9.51 -2.83 4.51
CA SER A 4 -8.21 -3.48 4.67
C SER A 4 -7.26 -3.07 3.53
N PRO A 5 -5.95 -3.32 3.64
CA PRO A 5 -4.97 -2.90 2.64
C PRO A 5 -5.30 -3.36 1.21
N PHE A 6 -5.12 -2.44 0.27
CA PHE A 6 -5.28 -2.67 -1.17
C PHE A 6 -4.09 -2.12 -1.98
N PHE A 7 -3.04 -1.68 -1.30
CA PHE A 7 -1.80 -1.22 -1.92
C PHE A 7 -1.02 -2.38 -2.53
N LYS A 8 -0.10 -2.07 -3.45
CA LYS A 8 0.82 -3.07 -4.01
C LYS A 8 1.50 -3.87 -2.91
N SER A 9 1.42 -5.19 -3.02
CA SER A 9 1.94 -6.11 -2.02
C SER A 9 2.31 -7.46 -2.65
N PRO A 10 3.37 -8.14 -2.17
CA PRO A 10 3.59 -9.55 -2.48
C PRO A 10 2.54 -10.50 -1.91
N MET A 11 1.63 -9.99 -1.07
CA MET A 11 0.52 -10.71 -0.43
C MET A 11 0.98 -11.81 0.53
N ALA A 12 2.20 -11.73 1.09
CA ALA A 12 2.69 -12.71 2.06
C ALA A 12 1.95 -12.62 3.40
N ASP A 13 1.41 -11.45 3.74
CA ASP A 13 0.50 -11.21 4.86
C ASP A 13 -0.80 -10.56 4.37
N MET A 14 -1.33 -11.06 3.25
CA MET A 14 -2.64 -10.67 2.70
C MET A 14 -2.81 -9.14 2.51
N GLY A 15 -1.75 -8.45 2.10
CA GLY A 15 -1.75 -7.01 1.80
C GLY A 15 -1.14 -6.13 2.89
N TYR A 16 -0.85 -6.66 4.08
CA TYR A 16 -0.18 -5.91 5.14
C TYR A 16 1.34 -5.77 4.90
N ASP A 17 1.94 -6.61 4.05
CA ASP A 17 3.30 -6.45 3.55
C ASP A 17 3.34 -5.53 2.31
N VAL A 18 3.28 -4.21 2.52
CA VAL A 18 3.18 -3.20 1.44
C VAL A 18 4.53 -2.98 0.73
N SER A 19 4.55 -3.08 -0.61
CA SER A 19 5.73 -2.82 -1.46
C SER A 19 5.69 -1.47 -2.20
N ASP A 20 4.53 -0.85 -2.34
CA ASP A 20 4.38 0.55 -2.77
C ASP A 20 3.11 1.16 -2.14
N TYR A 21 3.29 2.12 -1.23
CA TYR A 21 2.20 2.78 -0.50
C TYR A 21 1.37 3.76 -1.35
N ARG A 22 1.76 4.03 -2.60
CA ARG A 22 1.13 5.05 -3.46
C ARG A 22 0.38 4.47 -4.64
N ASP A 23 0.36 3.15 -4.78
CA ASP A 23 -0.28 2.49 -5.90
C ASP A 23 -1.14 1.32 -5.42
N VAL A 24 -2.16 1.00 -6.21
CA VAL A 24 -3.09 -0.10 -5.94
C VAL A 24 -2.49 -1.41 -6.44
N ASP A 25 -2.69 -2.50 -5.70
CA ASP A 25 -2.28 -3.80 -6.20
C ASP A 25 -3.11 -4.18 -7.44
N PRO A 26 -2.49 -4.62 -8.55
CA PRO A 26 -3.22 -4.98 -9.76
C PRO A 26 -4.31 -6.04 -9.57
N MET A 27 -4.24 -6.85 -8.51
CA MET A 27 -5.31 -7.79 -8.14
C MET A 27 -6.61 -7.08 -7.75
N PHE A 28 -6.54 -5.85 -7.24
CA PHE A 28 -7.68 -5.06 -6.77
C PHE A 28 -8.15 -3.99 -7.76
N GLY A 29 -7.32 -3.61 -8.74
CA GLY A 29 -7.67 -2.64 -9.78
C GLY A 29 -6.55 -1.61 -9.99
N THR A 30 -6.93 -0.39 -10.36
CA THR A 30 -6.02 0.74 -10.53
C THR A 30 -6.33 1.89 -9.58
N LEU A 31 -5.51 2.94 -9.59
CA LEU A 31 -5.82 4.19 -8.88
C LEU A 31 -7.11 4.84 -9.39
N GLU A 32 -7.39 4.77 -10.70
CA GLU A 32 -8.65 5.26 -11.27
C GLU A 32 -9.87 4.49 -10.73
N ASP A 33 -9.75 3.17 -10.53
CA ASP A 33 -10.81 2.37 -9.90
C ASP A 33 -11.03 2.80 -8.44
N PHE A 34 -9.95 3.12 -7.71
CA PHE A 34 -10.05 3.64 -6.34
C PHE A 34 -10.68 5.04 -6.30
N ASP A 35 -10.36 5.92 -7.26
CA ASP A 35 -11.03 7.22 -7.41
C ASP A 35 -12.54 7.05 -7.68
N ALA A 36 -12.92 6.09 -8.52
CA ALA A 36 -14.32 5.77 -8.78
C ALA A 36 -15.04 5.25 -7.52
N LEU A 37 -14.38 4.40 -6.72
CA LEU A 37 -14.90 3.93 -5.43
C LEU A 37 -15.14 5.10 -4.46
N ILE A 38 -14.17 6.02 -4.33
CA ILE A 38 -14.30 7.21 -3.47
C ILE A 38 -15.48 8.06 -3.92
N ALA A 39 -15.58 8.34 -5.22
CA ALA A 39 -16.66 9.15 -5.79
C ALA A 39 -18.04 8.55 -5.50
N GLU A 40 -18.19 7.23 -5.70
CA GLU A 40 -19.46 6.54 -5.47
C GLU A 40 -19.81 6.49 -3.98
N ALA A 41 -18.85 6.20 -3.11
CA ALA A 41 -19.07 6.21 -1.67
C ALA A 41 -19.54 7.60 -1.18
N HIS A 42 -18.91 8.67 -1.65
CA HIS A 42 -19.31 10.03 -1.32
C HIS A 42 -20.68 10.40 -1.90
N ARG A 43 -21.00 9.97 -3.12
CA ARG A 43 -22.34 10.15 -3.72
C ARG A 43 -23.43 9.50 -2.86
N LEU A 44 -23.11 8.38 -2.22
CA LEU A 44 -24.00 7.67 -1.28
C LEU A 44 -23.98 8.24 0.15
N GLY A 45 -23.24 9.31 0.41
CA GLY A 45 -23.13 9.91 1.74
C GLY A 45 -22.28 9.09 2.72
N LEU A 46 -21.52 8.12 2.23
CA LEU A 46 -20.62 7.29 3.03
C LEU A 46 -19.26 7.97 3.20
N ARG A 47 -18.56 7.64 4.28
CA ARG A 47 -17.14 7.96 4.47
C ARG A 47 -16.29 6.73 4.22
N LEU A 48 -15.09 6.93 3.68
CA LEU A 48 -14.06 5.91 3.53
C LEU A 48 -12.94 6.12 4.53
N ILE A 49 -12.46 5.03 5.13
CA ILE A 49 -11.23 4.95 5.91
C ILE A 49 -10.41 3.80 5.31
N ILE A 50 -9.10 3.96 5.25
CA ILE A 50 -8.17 2.95 4.73
C ILE A 50 -7.15 2.59 5.82
N ASP A 51 -6.68 1.36 5.83
CA ASP A 51 -5.52 1.00 6.64
C ASP A 51 -4.26 1.70 6.14
N GLN A 52 -3.44 2.17 7.08
CA GLN A 52 -2.11 2.71 6.82
C GLN A 52 -1.10 1.88 7.61
N VAL A 53 -0.48 0.91 6.92
CA VAL A 53 0.44 -0.06 7.53
C VAL A 53 1.85 0.50 7.56
N ILE A 54 2.09 1.43 8.49
CA ILE A 54 3.34 2.21 8.54
C ILE A 54 4.35 1.72 9.59
N SER A 55 3.99 0.68 10.35
CA SER A 55 4.88 0.07 11.34
C SER A 55 6.00 -0.76 10.68
N HIS A 56 5.74 -1.28 9.47
CA HIS A 56 6.67 -2.08 8.67
C HIS A 56 6.28 -1.99 7.19
N SER A 57 7.22 -2.30 6.29
CA SER A 57 6.99 -2.48 4.85
C SER A 57 7.34 -3.92 4.43
N SER A 58 6.97 -4.29 3.19
CA SER A 58 7.44 -5.51 2.54
C SER A 58 8.97 -5.53 2.41
N ASP A 59 9.56 -6.73 2.42
CA ASP A 59 10.97 -6.93 2.07
C ASP A 59 11.28 -6.67 0.58
N LYS A 60 10.23 -6.46 -0.23
CA LYS A 60 10.31 -6.05 -1.63
C LYS A 60 10.17 -4.54 -1.85
N HIS A 61 9.85 -3.77 -0.80
CA HIS A 61 9.77 -2.31 -0.90
C HIS A 61 11.16 -1.75 -1.22
N GLU A 62 11.25 -0.75 -2.10
CA GLU A 62 12.53 -0.18 -2.56
C GLU A 62 13.42 0.26 -1.39
N TRP A 63 12.83 0.89 -0.38
CA TRP A 63 13.52 1.26 0.86
C TRP A 63 14.24 0.08 1.53
N PHE A 64 13.57 -1.07 1.67
CA PHE A 64 14.19 -2.24 2.29
C PHE A 64 15.27 -2.86 1.41
N VAL A 65 15.06 -2.86 0.08
CA VAL A 65 16.05 -3.34 -0.89
C VAL A 65 17.32 -2.49 -0.86
N GLU A 66 17.19 -1.16 -0.82
CA GLU A 66 18.32 -0.24 -0.72
C GLU A 66 19.02 -0.35 0.65
N SER A 67 18.23 -0.37 1.73
CA SER A 67 18.75 -0.46 3.09
C SER A 67 19.63 -1.67 3.31
N ARG A 68 19.15 -2.86 2.91
CA ARG A 68 19.90 -4.11 3.09
C ARG A 68 21.08 -4.29 2.13
N ALA A 69 21.27 -3.42 1.14
CA ALA A 69 22.27 -3.59 0.09
C ALA A 69 23.71 -3.52 0.62
N SER A 70 23.95 -2.68 1.64
CA SER A 70 25.24 -2.58 2.33
C SER A 70 25.09 -1.91 3.68
N ARG A 71 26.06 -2.08 4.59
CA ARG A 71 26.08 -1.40 5.91
C ARG A 71 26.59 0.05 5.86
N ASP A 72 27.03 0.52 4.70
CA ASP A 72 27.65 1.84 4.51
C ASP A 72 26.94 2.72 3.45
N ASN A 73 25.81 2.25 2.92
CA ASN A 73 25.03 3.02 1.95
C ASN A 73 24.21 4.12 2.64
N ALA A 74 23.71 5.09 1.86
CA ALA A 74 23.01 6.27 2.39
C ALA A 74 21.67 5.95 3.09
N LYS A 75 21.14 4.74 2.90
CA LYS A 75 19.90 4.22 3.46
C LYS A 75 20.12 2.98 4.32
N ALA A 76 21.35 2.73 4.81
CA ALA A 76 21.66 1.61 5.70
C ALA A 76 21.07 1.82 7.12
N ASP A 77 19.75 1.92 7.21
CA ASP A 77 18.96 1.99 8.45
C ASP A 77 18.66 0.60 9.05
#